data_AF-A0A496RFS0-F1
#
_entry.id   AF-A0A496RFS0-F1
#
_cell.length_a   1.000
_cell.length_b   1.000
_cell.length_c   1.000
_cell.angle_alpha   90.00
_cell.angle_beta   90.00
_cell.angle_gamma   90.00
#
_symmetry.space_group_name_H-M   'P 1'
#
loop_
_entity.id
_entity.type
_entity.pdbx_description
1 polymer ?
#
loop_
_entity_poly.entity_id
_entity_poly.type
_entity_poly.pdbx_seq_one_letter_code
_entity_poly.pdbx_strand_id
1 'polypeptide(L)'
;MGVIFIPIFIYHFYIIFLKLTRKIALPLIYIIGFLFLLLTPTPYIYQKIDTYFWGNYPRGGLIYPLYVLFFIGVFIRCLFLLFNAFSKEKFPTIFREQIKYLFLAFLVATFGIVDYVAKFGIALYPFGYLAALGWIFIIAYTIVKHHLLEIHIAFTRVAIFTLVYFFIVFIPFFIAPRFISISLWWFPILLMGILASLAPFIYNYLRRGAENILLAEQKRYQR
;
A
#
# COMPACT_ATOMS: atom_id res chain seq x y z
N MET A 1 6.51 15.24 2.75
CA MET A 1 6.94 14.08 3.55
C MET A 1 6.63 12.75 2.85
N GLY A 2 5.36 12.40 2.60
CA GLY A 2 5.00 11.07 2.04
C GLY A 2 5.61 10.70 0.68
N VAL A 3 5.91 11.69 -0.16
CA VAL A 3 6.48 11.50 -1.51
C VAL A 3 7.80 10.72 -1.50
N ILE A 4 8.60 10.84 -0.43
CA ILE A 4 9.91 10.19 -0.29
C ILE A 4 9.78 8.67 -0.26
N PHE A 5 8.67 8.15 0.27
CA PHE A 5 8.45 6.72 0.39
C PHE A 5 7.89 6.06 -0.87
N ILE A 6 7.37 6.83 -1.83
CA ILE A 6 6.81 6.30 -3.08
C ILE A 6 7.79 5.36 -3.81
N PRO A 7 9.04 5.78 -4.15
CA PRO A 7 9.97 4.90 -4.87
C PRO A 7 10.38 3.70 -4.01
N ILE A 8 10.43 3.84 -2.68
CA ILE A 8 10.82 2.77 -1.76
C ILE A 8 9.74 1.67 -1.75
N PHE A 9 8.49 2.05 -1.52
CA PHE A 9 7.38 1.10 -1.41
C PHE A 9 7.07 0.43 -2.74
N ILE A 10 7.17 1.16 -3.86
CA ILE A 10 6.91 0.57 -5.17
C ILE A 10 8.00 -0.45 -5.56
N TYR A 11 9.27 -0.15 -5.24
CA TYR A 11 10.37 -1.08 -5.45
C TYR A 11 10.24 -2.32 -4.56
N HIS A 12 9.92 -2.13 -3.28
CA HIS A 12 9.68 -3.23 -2.36
C HIS A 12 8.52 -4.11 -2.84
N PHE A 13 7.40 -3.51 -3.23
CA PHE A 13 6.25 -4.21 -3.77
C PHE A 13 6.65 -5.11 -4.95
N TYR A 14 7.38 -4.59 -5.94
CA TYR A 14 7.79 -5.40 -7.08
C TYR A 14 8.78 -6.52 -6.74
N ILE A 15 9.68 -6.31 -5.77
CA ILE A 15 10.55 -7.39 -5.29
C ILE A 15 9.72 -8.55 -4.71
N ILE A 16 8.71 -8.24 -3.89
CA ILE A 16 7.84 -9.24 -3.28
C ILE A 16 6.98 -9.91 -4.34
N PHE A 17 6.31 -9.12 -5.17
CA PHE A 17 5.39 -9.58 -6.21
C PHE A 17 6.11 -10.52 -7.21
N LEU A 18 7.30 -10.13 -7.67
CA LEU A 18 8.10 -10.93 -8.61
C LEU A 18 8.92 -12.05 -7.92
N LYS A 19 8.79 -12.21 -6.59
CA LYS A 19 9.48 -13.21 -5.76
C LYS A 19 11.00 -13.22 -6.01
N LEU A 20 11.61 -12.04 -6.12
CA LEU A 20 13.04 -11.92 -6.39
C LEU A 20 13.88 -12.33 -5.17
N THR A 21 14.83 -13.24 -5.37
CA THR A 21 15.71 -13.76 -4.31
C THR A 21 16.84 -12.81 -3.95
N ARG A 22 17.37 -12.06 -4.93
CA ARG A 22 18.42 -11.06 -4.73
C ARG A 22 17.81 -9.71 -4.38
N LYS A 23 17.89 -9.32 -3.11
CA LYS A 23 17.31 -8.07 -2.57
C LYS A 23 18.36 -7.03 -2.17
N ILE A 24 19.58 -7.11 -2.69
CA ILE A 24 20.74 -6.31 -2.25
C ILE A 24 20.50 -4.81 -2.37
N ALA A 25 19.77 -4.36 -3.40
CA ALA A 25 19.45 -2.95 -3.59
C ALA A 25 18.35 -2.43 -2.65
N LEU A 26 17.54 -3.30 -2.03
CA LEU A 26 16.42 -2.89 -1.19
C LEU A 26 16.88 -2.18 0.09
N PRO A 27 17.81 -2.71 0.91
CA PRO A 27 18.34 -1.99 2.06
C PRO A 27 18.95 -0.64 1.68
N LEU A 28 19.68 -0.58 0.57
CA LEU A 28 20.30 0.67 0.10
C LEU A 28 19.25 1.73 -0.24
N ILE A 29 18.18 1.37 -0.95
CA ILE A 29 17.07 2.26 -1.28
C ILE A 29 16.37 2.76 -0.01
N TYR A 30 16.20 1.89 0.99
CA TYR A 30 15.67 2.29 2.30
C TYR A 30 16.59 3.27 3.03
N ILE A 31 17.90 3.01 3.08
CA ILE A 31 18.88 3.88 3.74
C ILE A 31 18.89 5.26 3.07
N ILE A 32 19.00 5.31 1.73
CA ILE A 32 18.99 6.57 0.98
C ILE A 32 17.68 7.32 1.19
N GLY A 33 16.54 6.63 1.11
CA GLY A 33 15.23 7.23 1.35
C GLY A 33 15.08 7.80 2.77
N PHE A 34 15.59 7.09 3.77
CA PHE A 34 15.60 7.56 5.15
C PHE A 34 16.50 8.78 5.35
N LEU A 35 17.65 8.84 4.68
CA LEU A 35 18.50 10.04 4.68
C LEU A 35 17.76 11.25 4.10
N PHE A 36 17.07 11.09 2.97
CA PHE A 36 16.24 12.18 2.41
C PHE A 36 15.11 12.59 3.34
N LEU A 37 14.50 11.64 4.06
CA LEU A 37 13.47 11.94 5.07
C LEU A 37 14.03 12.83 6.18
N LEU A 38 15.20 12.50 6.72
CA LEU A 38 15.86 13.31 7.76
C LEU A 38 16.22 14.73 7.28
N LEU A 39 16.51 14.88 5.99
CA LEU A 39 16.83 16.17 5.38
C LEU A 39 15.59 17.01 5.03
N THR A 40 14.38 16.43 5.09
CA THR A 40 13.17 17.14 4.67
C THR A 40 12.83 18.41 5.46
N PRO A 41 13.03 18.50 6.79
CA PRO A 41 12.78 19.74 7.53
C PRO A 41 13.84 20.83 7.27
N THR A 42 14.91 20.52 6.54
CA THR A 42 16.00 21.46 6.26
C THR A 42 15.77 22.25 4.96
N PRO A 43 16.34 23.46 4.81
CA PRO A 43 16.26 24.23 3.58
C PRO A 43 16.96 23.56 2.39
N TYR A 44 17.73 22.49 2.62
CA TYR A 44 18.40 21.74 1.56
C TYR A 44 17.43 20.97 0.66
N ILE A 45 16.29 20.50 1.19
CA ILE A 45 15.24 19.83 0.40
C ILE A 45 14.19 20.83 -0.07
N TYR A 46 13.66 21.66 0.85
CA TYR A 46 12.67 22.68 0.53
C TYR A 46 13.16 24.04 1.04
N GLN A 47 13.63 24.88 0.13
CA GLN A 47 14.30 26.14 0.48
C GLN A 47 13.32 27.24 0.90
N LYS A 48 12.23 27.37 0.15
CA LYS A 48 11.22 28.42 0.32
C LYS A 48 9.90 28.01 -0.33
N ILE A 49 8.90 28.86 -0.24
CA ILE A 49 7.61 28.71 -0.93
C ILE A 49 7.55 29.77 -2.03
N ASP A 50 7.26 29.34 -3.25
CA ASP A 50 7.00 30.24 -4.38
C ASP A 50 5.48 30.28 -4.64
N THR A 51 4.98 31.43 -5.10
CA THR A 51 3.58 31.65 -5.48
C THR A 51 3.40 31.44 -6.98
N TYR A 52 2.50 30.55 -7.37
CA TYR A 52 2.10 30.29 -8.76
C TYR A 52 0.62 30.62 -8.97
N PHE A 53 0.14 30.59 -10.21
CA PHE A 53 -1.28 30.89 -10.52
C PHE A 53 -2.26 29.89 -9.89
N TRP A 54 -1.81 28.71 -9.49
CA TRP A 54 -2.59 27.69 -8.77
C TRP A 54 -2.37 27.72 -7.25
N GLY A 55 -1.64 28.71 -6.74
CA GLY A 55 -1.36 28.88 -5.31
C GLY A 55 0.10 28.60 -4.93
N ASN A 56 0.30 28.34 -3.64
CA ASN A 56 1.63 28.19 -3.04
C ASN A 56 2.23 26.81 -3.30
N TYR A 57 3.49 26.77 -3.72
CA TYR A 57 4.20 25.51 -3.96
C TYR A 57 5.66 25.57 -3.47
N PRO A 58 6.19 24.49 -2.89
CA PRO A 58 7.54 24.51 -2.35
C PRO A 58 8.60 24.59 -3.46
N ARG A 59 9.65 25.37 -3.22
CA ARG A 59 10.85 25.43 -4.04
C ARG A 59 11.87 24.42 -3.54
N GLY A 60 12.35 23.56 -4.43
CA GLY A 60 13.42 22.61 -4.15
C GLY A 60 14.72 23.34 -3.79
N GLY A 61 15.36 22.92 -2.71
CA GLY A 61 16.69 23.39 -2.32
C GLY A 61 17.82 22.68 -3.07
N LEU A 62 19.06 22.90 -2.60
CA LEU A 62 20.28 22.40 -3.26
C LEU A 62 20.32 20.87 -3.40
N ILE A 63 19.80 20.12 -2.43
CA ILE A 63 19.83 18.65 -2.41
C ILE A 63 18.60 18.06 -3.13
N TYR A 64 17.56 18.85 -3.38
CA TYR A 64 16.34 18.39 -4.04
C TYR A 64 16.56 17.68 -5.39
N PRO A 65 17.44 18.17 -6.31
CA PRO A 65 17.71 17.47 -7.57
C PRO A 65 18.26 16.05 -7.37
N LEU A 66 19.07 15.82 -6.33
CA LEU A 66 19.60 14.49 -6.01
C LEU A 66 18.48 13.53 -5.59
N TYR A 67 17.49 14.03 -4.85
CA TYR A 67 16.30 13.25 -4.52
C TYR A 67 15.50 12.89 -5.78
N VAL A 68 15.34 13.82 -6.73
CA VAL A 68 14.66 13.55 -8.01
C VAL A 68 15.41 12.51 -8.83
N LEU A 69 16.74 12.58 -8.89
CA LEU A 69 17.57 11.58 -9.57
C LEU A 69 17.43 10.20 -8.93
N PHE A 70 17.44 10.14 -7.59
CA PHE A 70 17.18 8.91 -6.85
C PHE A 70 15.79 8.34 -7.18
N PHE A 71 14.74 9.17 -7.17
CA PHE A 71 13.38 8.79 -7.51
C PHE A 71 13.31 8.20 -8.92
N ILE A 72 13.85 8.91 -9.92
CA ILE A 72 13.87 8.47 -11.33
C ILE A 72 14.67 7.17 -11.48
N GLY A 73 15.83 7.05 -10.83
CA GLY A 73 16.67 5.85 -10.89
C GLY A 73 15.95 4.61 -10.34
N VAL A 74 15.26 4.74 -9.21
CA VAL A 74 14.44 3.66 -8.65
C VAL A 74 13.25 3.34 -9.55
N PHE A 75 12.62 4.35 -10.15
CA PHE A 75 11.51 4.16 -11.11
C PHE A 75 11.94 3.39 -12.36
N ILE A 76 13.05 3.80 -12.98
CA ILE A 76 13.65 3.12 -14.12
C ILE A 76 13.99 1.67 -13.75
N ARG A 77 14.55 1.45 -12.57
CA ARG A 77 14.84 0.10 -12.08
C ARG A 77 13.57 -0.75 -11.98
N CYS A 78 12.46 -0.19 -11.49
CA CYS A 78 11.17 -0.89 -11.43
C CYS A 78 10.64 -1.26 -12.82
N LEU A 79 10.73 -0.35 -13.80
CA LEU A 79 10.38 -0.62 -15.19
C LEU A 79 11.19 -1.80 -15.75
N PHE A 80 12.51 -1.80 -15.54
CA PHE A 80 13.36 -2.91 -15.96
C PHE A 80 12.99 -4.24 -15.29
N LEU A 81 12.62 -4.23 -14.00
CA LEU A 81 12.17 -5.44 -13.30
C LEU A 81 10.89 -6.01 -13.92
N LEU A 82 9.90 -5.16 -14.20
CA LEU A 82 8.64 -5.58 -14.82
C LEU A 82 8.85 -6.04 -16.26
N PHE A 83 9.63 -5.31 -17.05
CA PHE A 83 9.94 -5.67 -18.43
C PHE A 83 10.62 -7.03 -18.51
N ASN A 84 11.66 -7.25 -17.70
CA ASN A 84 12.36 -8.54 -17.65
C ASN A 84 11.47 -9.67 -17.11
N ALA A 85 10.50 -9.37 -16.24
CA ALA A 85 9.55 -10.37 -15.76
C ALA A 85 8.53 -10.75 -16.84
N PHE A 86 8.11 -9.81 -17.67
CA PHE A 86 7.19 -10.04 -18.78
C PHE A 86 7.76 -11.02 -19.81
N SER A 87 9.07 -10.97 -20.08
CA SER A 87 9.75 -11.87 -21.02
C SER A 87 9.99 -13.29 -20.50
N LYS A 88 9.63 -13.62 -19.25
CA LYS A 88 9.85 -14.98 -18.70
C LYS A 88 8.72 -15.91 -19.08
N GLU A 89 9.06 -16.95 -19.85
CA GLU A 89 8.06 -17.90 -20.36
C GLU A 89 7.39 -18.78 -19.28
N LYS A 90 8.03 -18.94 -18.12
CA LYS A 90 7.59 -19.88 -17.08
C LYS A 90 6.37 -19.43 -16.27
N PHE A 91 5.84 -18.23 -16.51
CA PHE A 91 4.72 -17.71 -15.72
C PHE A 91 3.35 -18.14 -16.26
N PRO A 92 2.39 -18.49 -15.37
CA PRO A 92 1.00 -18.73 -15.73
C PRO A 92 0.38 -17.52 -16.45
N THR A 93 -0.59 -17.75 -17.32
CA THR A 93 -1.26 -16.70 -18.13
C THR A 93 -1.79 -15.55 -17.28
N ILE A 94 -2.44 -15.86 -16.15
CA ILE A 94 -2.97 -14.84 -15.21
C ILE A 94 -1.85 -13.93 -14.69
N PHE A 95 -0.70 -14.50 -14.33
CA PHE A 95 0.43 -13.72 -13.81
C PHE A 95 1.06 -12.81 -14.87
N ARG A 96 1.06 -13.24 -16.14
CA ARG A 96 1.51 -12.38 -17.25
C ARG A 96 0.58 -11.19 -17.46
N GLU A 97 -0.74 -11.39 -17.37
CA GLU A 97 -1.71 -10.30 -17.42
C GLU A 97 -1.52 -9.34 -16.23
N GLN A 98 -1.31 -9.85 -15.01
CA GLN A 98 -0.98 -9.02 -13.85
C GLN A 98 0.25 -8.14 -14.10
N ILE A 99 1.35 -8.70 -14.63
CA ILE A 99 2.56 -7.93 -14.98
C ILE A 99 2.24 -6.86 -16.03
N LYS A 100 1.48 -7.19 -17.06
CA LYS A 100 1.10 -6.27 -18.14
C LYS A 100 0.33 -5.07 -17.61
N TYR A 101 -0.69 -5.29 -16.79
CA TYR A 101 -1.45 -4.17 -16.20
C TYR A 101 -0.65 -3.42 -15.15
N LEU A 102 0.21 -4.08 -14.36
CA LEU A 102 1.15 -3.38 -13.47
C LEU A 102 2.11 -2.47 -14.25
N PHE A 103 2.63 -2.95 -15.38
CA PHE A 103 3.50 -2.17 -16.26
C PHE A 103 2.75 -0.97 -16.86
N LEU A 104 1.52 -1.18 -17.35
CA LEU A 104 0.67 -0.10 -17.83
C LEU A 104 0.36 0.93 -16.74
N ALA A 105 -0.01 0.47 -15.55
CA ALA A 105 -0.25 1.35 -14.40
C ALA A 105 1.00 2.17 -14.11
N PHE A 106 2.18 1.53 -14.08
CA PHE A 106 3.44 2.21 -13.80
C PHE A 106 3.79 3.24 -14.86
N LEU A 107 3.55 2.96 -16.15
CA LEU A 107 3.69 3.94 -17.23
C LEU A 107 2.73 5.12 -17.09
N VAL A 108 1.51 4.90 -16.60
CA VAL A 108 0.60 6.03 -16.31
C VAL A 108 1.12 6.84 -15.12
N ALA A 109 1.65 6.17 -14.09
CA ALA A 109 2.19 6.84 -12.91
C ALA A 109 3.43 7.72 -13.20
N THR A 110 4.22 7.43 -14.25
CA THR A 110 5.39 8.26 -14.59
C THR A 110 5.03 9.69 -14.98
N PHE A 111 3.82 9.93 -15.49
CA PHE A 111 3.32 11.29 -15.76
C PHE A 111 3.22 12.14 -14.48
N GLY A 112 3.20 11.52 -13.30
CA GLY A 112 3.32 12.21 -12.01
C GLY A 112 4.64 12.96 -11.81
N ILE A 113 5.64 12.75 -12.66
CA ILE A 113 6.90 13.51 -12.63
C ILE A 113 6.67 15.03 -12.82
N VAL A 114 5.55 15.43 -13.41
CA VAL A 114 5.17 16.84 -13.58
C VAL A 114 5.15 17.61 -12.25
N ASP A 115 4.78 16.95 -11.14
CA ASP A 115 4.71 17.56 -9.80
C ASP A 115 6.08 17.95 -9.23
N TYR A 116 7.16 17.46 -9.86
CA TYR A 116 8.54 17.80 -9.52
C TYR A 116 9.00 19.05 -10.28
N VAL A 117 8.48 19.31 -11.47
CA VAL A 117 8.90 20.42 -12.34
C VAL A 117 8.68 21.77 -11.67
N ALA A 118 7.51 21.97 -11.04
CA ALA A 118 7.22 23.20 -10.30
C ALA A 118 8.19 23.47 -9.16
N LYS A 119 8.82 22.44 -8.57
CA LYS A 119 9.82 22.60 -7.50
C LYS A 119 11.17 23.07 -8.02
N PHE A 120 11.38 23.10 -9.33
CA PHE A 120 12.56 23.72 -9.95
C PHE A 120 12.32 25.20 -10.31
N GLY A 121 11.14 25.76 -10.02
CA GLY A 121 10.82 27.15 -10.33
C GLY A 121 10.12 27.39 -11.64
N ILE A 122 9.77 26.32 -12.35
CA ILE A 122 9.12 26.38 -13.65
C ILE A 122 7.62 26.40 -13.40
N ALA A 123 6.92 27.39 -13.96
CA ALA A 123 5.48 27.57 -13.76
C ALA A 123 4.63 26.57 -14.58
N LEU A 124 4.85 25.26 -14.37
CA LEU A 124 4.07 24.17 -14.93
C LEU A 124 3.09 23.63 -13.88
N TYR A 125 1.80 23.60 -14.19
CA TYR A 125 0.76 23.15 -13.26
C TYR A 125 0.99 21.67 -12.85
N PRO A 126 1.03 21.36 -11.53
CA PRO A 126 1.28 20.01 -11.04
C PRO A 126 0.02 19.14 -11.11
N PHE A 127 -0.23 18.54 -12.29
CA PHE A 127 -1.37 17.64 -12.51
C PHE A 127 -1.06 16.15 -12.25
N GLY A 128 -0.02 15.83 -11.48
CA GLY A 128 0.39 14.46 -11.20
C GLY A 128 -0.66 13.62 -10.46
N TYR A 129 -1.63 14.27 -9.80
CA TYR A 129 -2.79 13.59 -9.23
C TYR A 129 -3.66 12.88 -10.28
N LEU A 130 -3.72 13.36 -11.53
CA LEU A 130 -4.44 12.68 -12.62
C LEU A 130 -3.75 11.36 -12.99
N ALA A 131 -2.41 11.37 -13.05
CA ALA A 131 -1.61 10.17 -13.24
C ALA A 131 -1.80 9.18 -12.09
N ALA A 132 -1.84 9.67 -10.85
CA ALA A 132 -2.12 8.84 -9.68
C ALA A 132 -3.52 8.21 -9.75
N LEU A 133 -4.55 8.96 -10.15
CA LEU A 133 -5.90 8.43 -10.33
C LEU A 133 -5.93 7.34 -11.42
N GLY A 134 -5.29 7.58 -12.57
CA GLY A 134 -5.16 6.57 -13.62
C GLY A 134 -4.48 5.30 -13.13
N TRP A 135 -3.38 5.43 -12.38
CA TRP A 135 -2.71 4.30 -11.72
C TRP A 135 -3.65 3.56 -10.77
N ILE A 136 -4.41 4.26 -9.92
CA ILE A 136 -5.38 3.64 -8.99
C ILE A 136 -6.41 2.83 -9.76
N PHE A 137 -7.01 3.37 -10.82
CA PHE A 137 -8.02 2.64 -11.60
C PHE A 137 -7.47 1.36 -12.23
N ILE A 138 -6.27 1.42 -12.81
CA ILE A 138 -5.65 0.24 -13.45
C ILE A 138 -5.30 -0.81 -12.39
N ILE A 139 -4.74 -0.40 -11.24
CA ILE A 139 -4.44 -1.31 -10.13
C ILE A 139 -5.71 -1.94 -9.58
N ALA A 140 -6.77 -1.15 -9.34
CA ALA A 140 -8.06 -1.65 -8.87
C ALA A 140 -8.67 -2.67 -9.84
N TYR A 141 -8.64 -2.36 -11.14
CA TYR A 141 -9.05 -3.31 -12.19
C TYR A 141 -8.22 -4.60 -12.13
N THR A 142 -6.90 -4.51 -11.98
CA THR A 142 -6.02 -5.69 -11.92
C THR A 142 -6.26 -6.53 -10.66
N ILE A 143 -6.55 -5.89 -9.53
CA ILE A 143 -6.94 -6.57 -8.28
C ILE A 143 -8.23 -7.35 -8.48
N VAL A 144 -9.26 -6.73 -9.05
CA VAL A 144 -10.59 -7.34 -9.19
C VAL A 144 -10.61 -8.40 -10.30
N LYS A 145 -10.08 -8.08 -11.49
CA LYS A 145 -10.18 -8.92 -12.68
C LYS A 145 -9.11 -10.01 -12.74
N HIS A 146 -7.89 -9.69 -12.27
CA HIS A 146 -6.73 -10.57 -12.41
C HIS A 146 -6.22 -11.09 -11.05
N HIS A 147 -6.93 -10.83 -9.95
CA HIS A 147 -6.58 -11.30 -8.60
C HIS A 147 -5.12 -10.99 -8.22
N LEU A 148 -4.64 -9.78 -8.58
CA LEU A 148 -3.24 -9.32 -8.44
C LEU A 148 -2.64 -9.59 -7.06
N LEU A 149 -3.43 -9.27 -6.05
CA LEU A 149 -3.21 -9.65 -4.67
C LEU A 149 -4.30 -10.68 -4.42
N GLU A 150 -4.00 -11.77 -3.73
CA GLU A 150 -5.02 -12.71 -3.23
C GLU A 150 -5.86 -12.00 -2.14
N ILE A 151 -6.47 -10.87 -2.50
CA ILE A 151 -7.09 -9.90 -1.63
C ILE A 151 -8.28 -10.54 -0.95
N HIS A 152 -8.89 -11.56 -1.55
CA HIS A 152 -9.93 -12.34 -0.90
C HIS A 152 -9.43 -12.95 0.41
N ILE A 153 -8.19 -13.43 0.50
CA ILE A 153 -7.64 -14.01 1.74
C ILE A 153 -7.34 -12.91 2.76
N ALA A 154 -6.72 -11.81 2.33
CA ALA A 154 -6.40 -10.69 3.22
C ALA A 154 -7.67 -9.97 3.72
N PHE A 155 -8.61 -9.69 2.82
CA PHE A 155 -9.91 -9.09 3.10
C PHE A 155 -10.77 -10.00 3.96
N THR A 156 -10.82 -11.30 3.68
CA THR A 156 -11.51 -12.27 4.56
C THR A 156 -10.91 -12.28 5.96
N ARG A 157 -9.57 -12.24 6.09
CA ARG A 157 -8.92 -12.11 7.40
C ARG A 157 -9.32 -10.83 8.13
N VAL A 158 -9.27 -9.69 7.45
CA VAL A 158 -9.64 -8.39 8.03
C VAL A 158 -11.13 -8.36 8.38
N ALA A 159 -12.01 -8.85 7.51
CA ALA A 159 -13.44 -8.91 7.73
C ALA A 159 -13.80 -9.80 8.92
N ILE A 160 -13.24 -11.02 9.00
CA ILE A 160 -13.46 -11.93 10.14
C ILE A 160 -12.91 -11.30 11.42
N PHE A 161 -11.71 -10.69 11.38
CA PHE A 161 -11.15 -9.98 12.53
C PHE A 161 -12.09 -8.87 13.00
N THR A 162 -12.48 -7.96 12.10
CA THR A 162 -13.39 -6.84 12.42
C THR A 162 -14.72 -7.35 12.96
N LEU A 163 -15.32 -8.38 12.35
CA LEU A 163 -16.60 -8.93 12.78
C LEU A 163 -16.50 -9.56 14.19
N VAL A 164 -15.50 -10.40 14.43
CA VAL A 164 -15.29 -11.06 15.73
C VAL A 164 -15.08 -10.03 16.83
N TYR A 165 -14.16 -9.09 16.63
CA TYR A 165 -13.83 -8.07 17.63
C TYR A 165 -14.94 -7.03 17.81
N PHE A 166 -15.72 -6.73 16.76
CA PHE A 166 -16.91 -5.90 16.88
C PHE A 166 -17.90 -6.50 17.87
N PHE A 167 -18.25 -7.78 17.75
CA PHE A 167 -19.18 -8.43 18.68
C PHE A 167 -18.62 -8.54 20.10
N ILE A 168 -17.33 -8.80 20.26
CA ILE A 168 -16.69 -8.87 21.59
C ILE A 168 -16.78 -7.56 22.36
N VAL A 169 -16.64 -6.42 21.67
CA VAL A 169 -16.73 -5.10 22.31
C VAL A 169 -18.19 -4.66 22.43
N PHE A 170 -18.98 -4.88 21.37
CA PHE A 170 -20.34 -4.36 21.27
C PHE A 170 -21.30 -5.06 22.23
N ILE A 171 -21.21 -6.38 22.41
CA ILE A 171 -22.13 -7.14 23.28
C ILE A 171 -22.02 -6.66 24.75
N PRO A 172 -20.84 -6.62 25.38
CA PRO A 172 -20.71 -6.10 26.75
C PRO A 172 -21.09 -4.63 26.86
N PHE A 173 -20.71 -3.80 25.88
CA PHE A 173 -21.03 -2.38 25.87
C PHE A 173 -22.54 -2.13 25.83
N PHE A 174 -23.27 -2.85 24.97
CA PHE A 174 -24.72 -2.72 24.83
C PHE A 174 -25.48 -3.21 26.07
N ILE A 175 -24.95 -4.22 26.76
CA ILE A 175 -25.57 -4.80 27.94
C ILE A 175 -25.24 -4.00 29.22
N ALA A 176 -24.10 -3.32 29.27
CA ALA A 176 -23.61 -2.63 30.46
C ALA A 176 -24.62 -1.71 31.16
N PRO A 177 -25.41 -0.86 30.48
CA PRO A 177 -26.37 0.02 31.13
C PRO A 177 -27.42 -0.71 31.98
N ARG A 178 -27.80 -1.94 31.61
CA ARG A 178 -28.80 -2.75 32.32
C ARG A 178 -28.28 -3.35 33.62
N PHE A 179 -26.96 -3.51 33.74
CA PHE A 179 -26.32 -4.13 34.91
C PHE A 179 -25.76 -3.09 35.87
N ILE A 180 -25.45 -1.89 35.38
CA ILE A 180 -25.10 -0.72 36.20
C ILE A 180 -26.28 -0.33 37.11
N SER A 181 -27.52 -0.38 36.60
CA SER A 181 -28.73 -0.04 37.39
C SER A 181 -29.06 -1.02 38.52
N ILE A 182 -28.50 -2.24 38.51
CA ILE A 182 -28.74 -3.31 39.49
C ILE A 182 -27.49 -3.54 40.38
N SER A 183 -26.54 -2.60 40.38
CA SER A 183 -25.26 -2.70 41.11
C SER A 183 -24.36 -3.89 40.73
N LEU A 184 -24.61 -4.52 39.57
CA LEU A 184 -23.82 -5.63 38.99
C LEU A 184 -22.86 -5.14 37.90
N TRP A 185 -22.25 -3.97 38.10
CA TRP A 185 -21.38 -3.29 37.13
C TRP A 185 -20.14 -4.10 36.69
N TRP A 186 -19.72 -5.10 37.48
CA TRP A 186 -18.60 -6.00 37.16
C TRP A 186 -18.95 -7.07 36.12
N PHE A 187 -20.23 -7.41 35.96
CA PHE A 187 -20.67 -8.51 35.09
C PHE A 187 -20.34 -8.29 33.60
N PRO A 188 -20.59 -7.10 33.00
CA PRO A 188 -20.18 -6.81 31.63
C PRO A 188 -18.66 -6.86 31.42
N ILE A 189 -17.86 -6.45 32.42
CA ILE A 189 -16.39 -6.47 32.36
C ILE A 189 -15.89 -7.92 32.36
N LEU A 190 -16.45 -8.75 33.24
CA LEU A 190 -16.14 -10.18 33.30
C LEU A 190 -16.54 -10.91 32.01
N LEU A 191 -17.72 -10.58 31.46
CA LEU A 191 -18.17 -11.09 30.16
C LEU A 191 -17.22 -10.68 29.03
N MET A 192 -16.78 -9.42 29.01
CA MET A 192 -15.80 -8.94 28.03
C MET A 192 -14.48 -9.68 28.14
N GLY A 193 -13.99 -9.94 29.35
CA GLY A 193 -12.78 -10.74 29.60
C GLY A 193 -12.88 -12.16 29.03
N ILE A 194 -13.99 -12.85 29.30
CA ILE A 194 -14.25 -14.20 28.78
C ILE A 194 -14.32 -14.19 27.24
N LEU A 195 -15.08 -13.27 26.66
CA LEU A 195 -15.21 -13.13 25.21
C LEU A 195 -13.86 -12.81 24.54
N ALA A 196 -13.06 -11.93 25.15
CA ALA A 196 -11.71 -11.60 24.68
C ALA A 196 -10.75 -12.79 24.74
N SER A 197 -10.82 -13.63 25.77
CA SER A 197 -10.03 -14.87 25.84
C SER A 197 -10.44 -15.91 24.80
N LEU A 198 -11.72 -15.98 24.45
CA LEU A 198 -12.25 -16.88 23.42
C LEU A 198 -12.07 -16.35 22.00
N ALA A 199 -11.89 -15.03 21.85
CA ALA A 199 -11.76 -14.33 20.57
C ALA A 199 -10.74 -14.95 19.60
N PRO A 200 -9.51 -15.31 20.02
CA PRO A 200 -8.51 -15.83 19.10
C PRO A 200 -8.89 -17.22 18.57
N PHE A 201 -9.59 -18.02 19.38
CA PHE A 201 -10.05 -19.35 18.99
C PHE A 201 -11.17 -19.27 17.94
N ILE A 202 -12.17 -18.41 18.18
CA ILE A 202 -13.28 -18.17 17.24
C ILE A 202 -12.74 -17.59 15.93
N TYR A 203 -11.87 -16.58 16.02
CA TYR A 203 -11.20 -15.99 14.86
C TYR A 203 -10.45 -17.05 14.05
N ASN A 204 -9.62 -17.87 14.70
CA ASN A 204 -8.82 -18.88 14.00
C ASN A 204 -9.68 -19.97 13.36
N TYR A 205 -10.78 -20.37 14.00
CA TYR A 205 -11.72 -21.36 13.45
C TYR A 205 -12.40 -20.83 12.18
N LEU A 206 -13.03 -19.65 12.26
CA LEU A 206 -13.70 -19.02 11.12
C LEU A 206 -12.73 -18.72 9.97
N ARG A 207 -11.55 -18.20 10.32
CA ARG A 207 -10.49 -17.90 9.36
C ARG A 207 -10.04 -19.15 8.61
N ARG A 208 -9.76 -20.26 9.30
CA ARG A 208 -9.32 -21.51 8.67
C ARG A 208 -10.39 -22.06 7.73
N GLY A 209 -11.66 -22.03 8.15
CA GLY A 209 -12.78 -22.45 7.30
C GLY A 209 -12.84 -21.65 6.00
N ALA A 210 -12.80 -20.31 6.10
CA ALA A 210 -12.88 -19.43 4.95
C ALA A 210 -11.63 -19.52 4.05
N GLU A 211 -10.42 -19.61 4.62
CA GLU A 211 -9.18 -19.78 3.84
C GLU A 211 -9.18 -21.09 3.04
N ASN A 212 -9.68 -22.19 3.60
CA ASN A 212 -9.76 -23.47 2.91
C ASN A 212 -10.69 -23.43 1.68
N ILE A 213 -11.82 -22.73 1.79
CA ILE A 213 -12.77 -22.55 0.67
C ILE A 213 -12.12 -21.74 -0.44
N LEU A 214 -11.47 -20.61 -0.09
CA LEU A 214 -10.82 -19.73 -1.06
C LEU A 214 -9.64 -20.42 -1.77
N LEU A 215 -8.85 -21.21 -1.04
CA LEU A 215 -7.75 -22.00 -1.62
C LEU A 215 -8.27 -23.10 -2.56
N ALA A 216 -9.43 -23.70 -2.27
CA ALA A 216 -10.06 -24.66 -3.15
C ALA A 216 -10.56 -24.02 -4.46
N GLU A 217 -11.12 -22.80 -4.40
CA GLU A 217 -11.51 -22.03 -5.58
C GLU A 217 -10.30 -21.62 -6.42
N GLN A 218 -9.22 -21.12 -5.80
CA GLN A 218 -8.00 -20.73 -6.52
C GLN A 218 -7.39 -21.90 -7.31
N LYS A 219 -7.35 -23.11 -6.74
CA LYS A 219 -6.89 -24.31 -7.44
C LYS A 219 -7.75 -24.67 -8.65
N ARG A 220 -9.04 -24.30 -8.66
CA ARG A 220 -9.93 -24.50 -9.81
C ARG A 220 -9.66 -23.47 -10.91
N TYR A 221 -9.34 -22.22 -10.57
CA TYR A 221 -9.06 -21.16 -11.54
C TYR A 221 -7.63 -21.19 -12.13
N GLN A 222 -6.68 -21.85 -11.45
CA GLN A 222 -5.28 -21.97 -11.91
C GLN A 222 -5.01 -23.21 -12.78
N ARG A 223 -5.99 -24.10 -12.96
CA ARG A 223 -5.94 -25.20 -13.95
C ARG A 223 -6.45 -24.72 -15.30
#